data_AF-A0ABC8AMT5-F1
#
_entry.id   AF-A0ABC8AMT5-F1
#
_cell.length_a   1.000
_cell.length_b   1.000
_cell.length_c   1.000
_cell.angle_alpha   90.00
_cell.angle_beta   90.00
_cell.angle_gamma   90.00
#
_symmetry.space_group_name_H-M   'P 1'
#
loop_
_entity.id
_entity.type
_entity.pdbx_description
1 polymer ?
#
loop_
_entity_poly.entity_id
_entity_poly.type
_entity_poly.pdbx_seq_one_letter_code
_entity_poly.pdbx_strand_id
1 'polypeptide(L)'
;MLSPAEDKVWRDRAGHDHNVGGAKVSHVFALTDDGHRIHYVDPWLPQDHSYEMSTPAGGRFRAVSLSTGGSTTLVVVNRSGDLHTRLYDFDISGAGKVFFRYSYEDQRGLPEAPDMLAERLDTHYAAIQLPAPDWVRQPRIPGAITDRISVHKTGIGSDARELRVEGSRDGHTGYWAKSLTAEHWDFVATDQPSAGRPLENPAEDRSVDATVPASPYDYRGASAGWSATVTGFDPAVSPTPLTVDLGDGVRLGLILHTVDGLRQTPQDSGITAQPRHFDGTLEVPSEILNSLAAQPASIREFIASRLGGRRFTDTGVTVTDGELRIEGLGVVLNRG
;
A
#
# COMPACT_ATOMS: atom_id res chain seq x y z
N MET A 1 -0.36 -17.11 7.08
CA MET A 1 0.07 -17.43 5.71
C MET A 1 -1.12 -17.74 4.81
N LEU A 2 -1.13 -17.21 3.59
CA LEU A 2 -1.94 -17.76 2.50
C LEU A 2 -1.14 -18.93 1.93
N SER A 3 -1.80 -20.05 1.65
CA SER A 3 -1.14 -21.20 1.05
C SER A 3 -1.91 -21.75 -0.15
N PRO A 4 -1.23 -22.35 -1.13
CA PRO A 4 -1.89 -23.02 -2.26
C PRO A 4 -2.83 -24.14 -1.81
N ALA A 5 -2.53 -24.80 -0.70
CA ALA A 5 -3.32 -25.93 -0.19
C ALA A 5 -4.63 -25.48 0.49
N GLU A 6 -4.62 -24.35 1.17
CA GLU A 6 -5.74 -23.93 2.01
C GLU A 6 -6.51 -22.73 1.43
N ASP A 7 -5.82 -21.71 0.94
CA ASP A 7 -6.45 -20.48 0.43
C ASP A 7 -6.66 -20.55 -1.07
N LYS A 8 -5.76 -21.23 -1.79
CA LYS A 8 -5.71 -21.41 -3.25
C LYS A 8 -5.49 -20.11 -4.03
N VAL A 9 -6.29 -19.09 -3.74
CA VAL A 9 -6.31 -17.81 -4.43
C VAL A 9 -6.35 -16.63 -3.45
N TRP A 10 -6.04 -15.45 -3.97
CA TRP A 10 -6.29 -14.16 -3.34
C TRP A 10 -6.85 -13.20 -4.38
N ARG A 11 -7.65 -12.22 -3.95
CA ARG A 11 -8.33 -11.30 -4.87
C ARG A 11 -7.62 -9.95 -4.94
N ASP A 12 -7.31 -9.51 -6.15
CA ASP A 12 -6.74 -8.17 -6.37
C ASP A 12 -7.82 -7.07 -6.33
N ARG A 13 -7.41 -5.82 -6.56
CA ARG A 13 -8.34 -4.68 -6.57
C ARG A 13 -9.23 -4.60 -7.82
N ALA A 14 -8.89 -5.30 -8.90
CA ALA A 14 -9.71 -5.39 -10.11
C ALA A 14 -10.80 -6.48 -9.97
N GLY A 15 -10.69 -7.31 -8.93
CA GLY A 15 -11.63 -8.38 -8.60
C GLY A 15 -11.20 -9.76 -9.12
N HIS A 16 -9.99 -9.89 -9.66
CA HIS A 16 -9.46 -11.13 -10.19
C HIS A 16 -8.87 -11.99 -9.08
N ASP A 17 -9.16 -13.29 -9.12
CA ASP A 17 -8.49 -14.29 -8.31
C ASP A 17 -7.14 -14.68 -8.92
N HIS A 18 -6.09 -14.50 -8.13
CA HIS A 18 -4.72 -14.90 -8.46
C HIS A 18 -4.32 -16.11 -7.63
N ASN A 19 -3.65 -17.06 -8.26
CA ASN A 19 -3.15 -18.25 -7.58
C ASN A 19 -2.10 -17.88 -6.53
N VAL A 20 -2.18 -18.50 -5.35
CA VAL A 20 -1.16 -18.32 -4.31
C VAL A 20 0.14 -18.97 -4.76
N GLY A 21 1.25 -18.23 -4.60
CA GLY A 21 2.60 -18.68 -4.94
C GLY A 21 3.00 -20.01 -4.31
N GLY A 22 3.78 -20.81 -5.05
CA GLY A 22 4.31 -22.10 -4.58
C GLY A 22 5.24 -21.97 -3.36
N ALA A 23 5.89 -20.82 -3.21
CA ALA A 23 6.69 -20.48 -2.04
C ALA A 23 5.85 -20.04 -0.82
N LYS A 24 4.52 -19.98 -0.99
CA LYS A 24 3.57 -19.40 -0.03
C LYS A 24 3.84 -17.90 0.21
N VAL A 25 2.92 -17.31 0.94
CA VAL A 25 2.86 -15.89 1.27
C VAL A 25 3.24 -15.76 2.75
N SER A 26 4.51 -15.47 3.02
CA SER A 26 5.19 -15.79 4.29
C SER A 26 5.76 -14.58 5.01
N HIS A 27 4.90 -13.62 5.34
CA HIS A 27 5.33 -12.42 6.04
C HIS A 27 5.25 -12.52 7.56
N VAL A 28 6.23 -11.91 8.22
CA VAL A 28 6.12 -11.44 9.61
C VAL A 28 6.12 -9.93 9.60
N PHE A 29 5.10 -9.33 10.23
CA PHE A 29 4.95 -7.90 10.35
C PHE A 29 5.22 -7.44 11.78
N ALA A 30 5.91 -6.32 11.92
CA ALA A 30 6.15 -5.66 13.18
C ALA A 30 5.67 -4.22 13.12
N LEU A 31 4.84 -3.82 14.08
CA LEU A 31 4.50 -2.41 14.27
C LEU A 31 5.67 -1.71 14.97
N THR A 32 6.09 -0.58 14.42
CA THR A 32 7.32 0.14 14.77
C THR A 32 7.07 1.65 14.74
N ASP A 33 8.09 2.44 15.02
CA ASP A 33 8.04 3.91 15.02
C ASP A 33 6.81 4.46 15.71
N ASP A 34 6.59 4.00 16.94
CA ASP A 34 5.51 4.45 17.81
C ASP A 34 4.09 4.28 17.22
N GLY A 35 3.95 3.35 16.28
CA GLY A 35 2.68 3.01 15.64
C GLY A 35 2.48 3.57 14.23
N HIS A 36 3.49 4.21 13.64
CA HIS A 36 3.40 4.85 12.32
C HIS A 36 3.91 3.98 11.17
N ARG A 37 4.72 2.97 11.49
CA ARG A 37 5.38 2.10 10.49
C ARG A 37 5.14 0.63 10.76
N ILE A 38 5.05 -0.12 9.68
CA ILE A 38 5.01 -1.57 9.71
C ILE A 38 6.22 -2.07 8.93
N HIS A 39 7.14 -2.71 9.63
CA HIS A 39 8.25 -3.40 8.99
C HIS A 39 7.79 -4.82 8.68
N TYR A 40 8.27 -5.36 7.56
CA TYR A 40 8.01 -6.75 7.24
C TYR A 40 9.27 -7.47 6.79
N VAL A 41 9.29 -8.77 7.08
CA VAL A 41 10.32 -9.69 6.61
C VAL A 41 9.63 -10.83 5.87
N ASP A 42 10.28 -11.26 4.80
CA ASP A 42 9.87 -12.37 3.95
C ASP A 42 11.10 -13.25 3.66
N PRO A 43 10.96 -14.59 3.55
CA PRO A 43 12.08 -15.50 3.30
C PRO A 43 12.92 -15.18 2.06
N TRP A 44 12.38 -14.45 1.08
CA TRP A 44 13.09 -14.04 -0.13
C TRP A 44 13.89 -12.75 0.03
N LEU A 45 13.70 -12.04 1.15
CA LEU A 45 14.28 -10.73 1.40
C LEU A 45 15.49 -10.81 2.35
N PRO A 46 16.42 -9.84 2.30
CA PRO A 46 17.52 -9.77 3.23
C PRO A 46 16.99 -9.59 4.67
N GLN A 47 17.68 -10.21 5.63
CA GLN A 47 17.34 -10.08 7.05
C GLN A 47 17.85 -8.74 7.63
N ASP A 48 17.43 -7.62 7.05
CA ASP A 48 17.86 -6.27 7.42
C ASP A 48 16.74 -5.38 7.99
N HIS A 49 15.49 -5.88 7.98
CA HIS A 49 14.32 -5.16 8.46
C HIS A 49 14.07 -3.81 7.79
N SER A 50 14.45 -3.61 6.54
CA SER A 50 14.33 -2.29 5.88
C SER A 50 13.19 -2.18 4.86
N TYR A 51 12.44 -3.27 4.68
CA TYR A 51 11.17 -3.23 3.95
C TYR A 51 10.05 -2.76 4.87
N GLU A 52 9.32 -1.77 4.37
CA GLU A 52 8.38 -0.99 5.17
C GLU A 52 7.07 -0.80 4.42
N MET A 53 6.01 -0.68 5.21
CA MET A 53 4.70 -0.24 4.79
C MET A 53 4.19 0.80 5.77
N SER A 54 3.57 1.86 5.25
CA SER A 54 2.90 2.86 6.08
C SER A 54 1.58 2.32 6.66
N THR A 55 1.23 2.79 7.86
CA THR A 55 -0.14 2.70 8.37
C THR A 55 -1.07 3.62 7.55
N PRO A 56 -2.42 3.55 7.74
CA PRO A 56 -3.35 4.38 6.99
C PRO A 56 -3.00 5.88 6.97
N ALA A 57 -3.50 6.58 5.96
CA ALA A 57 -3.25 8.01 5.74
C ALA A 57 -1.75 8.36 5.65
N GLY A 58 -0.94 7.50 5.03
CA GLY A 58 0.49 7.72 4.80
C GLY A 58 1.30 7.76 6.09
N GLY A 59 1.03 6.86 7.04
CA GLY A 59 1.73 6.80 8.33
C GLY A 59 1.12 7.68 9.41
N ARG A 60 0.12 8.51 9.08
CA ARG A 60 -0.53 9.43 10.03
C ARG A 60 -1.61 8.75 10.87
N PHE A 61 -1.87 7.47 10.65
CA PHE A 61 -2.62 6.64 11.59
C PHE A 61 -1.66 6.05 12.63
N ARG A 62 -1.80 6.44 13.90
CA ARG A 62 -0.98 5.90 14.98
C ARG A 62 -1.61 4.62 15.54
N ALA A 63 -1.19 3.47 15.02
CA ALA A 63 -1.66 2.19 15.52
C ALA A 63 -1.08 1.92 16.93
N VAL A 64 -1.88 1.32 17.79
CA VAL A 64 -1.44 0.80 19.10
C VAL A 64 -1.39 -0.71 19.14
N SER A 65 -2.00 -1.37 18.15
CA SER A 65 -2.01 -2.81 18.03
C SER A 65 -2.14 -3.20 16.56
N LEU A 66 -1.54 -4.34 16.24
CA LEU A 66 -1.50 -4.95 14.91
C LEU A 66 -1.81 -6.44 15.08
N SER A 67 -2.71 -6.97 14.25
CA SER A 67 -2.92 -8.40 14.09
C SER A 67 -2.88 -8.76 12.62
N THR A 68 -2.47 -10.00 12.31
CA THR A 68 -2.36 -10.47 10.93
C THR A 68 -3.00 -11.83 10.76
N GLY A 69 -3.83 -11.95 9.72
CA GLY A 69 -4.56 -13.16 9.39
C GLY A 69 -4.06 -13.66 8.04
N GLY A 70 -3.59 -14.91 7.98
CA GLY A 70 -3.08 -15.42 6.72
C GLY A 70 -1.80 -14.70 6.23
N SER A 71 -1.04 -14.00 7.09
CA SER A 71 0.16 -13.23 6.68
C SER A 71 -0.11 -12.18 5.61
N THR A 72 -1.37 -11.78 5.39
CA THR A 72 -1.74 -10.83 4.34
C THR A 72 -2.83 -9.87 4.74
N THR A 73 -3.80 -10.29 5.56
CA THR A 73 -4.80 -9.38 6.10
C THR A 73 -4.26 -8.76 7.37
N LEU A 74 -3.75 -7.55 7.28
CA LEU A 74 -3.37 -6.75 8.44
C LEU A 74 -4.62 -6.10 9.02
N VAL A 75 -4.68 -6.02 10.35
CA VAL A 75 -5.67 -5.23 11.08
C VAL A 75 -4.91 -4.35 12.06
N VAL A 76 -5.13 -3.05 11.98
CA VAL A 76 -4.57 -2.08 12.92
C VAL A 76 -5.68 -1.32 13.63
N VAL A 77 -5.44 -0.96 14.88
CA VAL A 77 -6.34 -0.13 15.68
C VAL A 77 -5.55 1.00 16.33
N ASN A 78 -6.11 2.22 16.38
CA ASN A 78 -5.51 3.37 17.08
C ASN A 78 -6.11 3.54 18.49
N ARG A 79 -5.63 4.55 19.24
CA ARG A 79 -6.15 4.87 20.59
C ARG A 79 -7.63 5.25 20.63
N SER A 80 -8.14 5.74 19.50
CA SER A 80 -9.54 6.11 19.31
C SER A 80 -10.39 4.94 18.80
N GLY A 81 -9.85 3.72 18.71
CA GLY A 81 -10.61 2.56 18.26
C GLY A 81 -10.89 2.48 16.76
N ASP A 82 -10.33 3.38 15.94
CA ASP A 82 -10.50 3.30 14.48
C ASP A 82 -9.76 2.07 13.99
N LEU A 83 -10.44 1.24 13.19
CA LEU A 83 -9.92 -0.02 12.69
C LEU A 83 -9.72 0.08 11.19
N HIS A 84 -8.56 -0.35 10.71
CA HIS A 84 -8.28 -0.49 9.29
C HIS A 84 -7.76 -1.87 8.98
N THR A 85 -8.10 -2.36 7.80
CA THR A 85 -7.55 -3.60 7.27
C THR A 85 -6.91 -3.40 5.94
N ARG A 86 -5.87 -4.16 5.62
CA ARG A 86 -5.27 -4.15 4.29
C ARG A 86 -4.87 -5.56 3.89
N LEU A 87 -5.08 -5.89 2.62
CA LEU A 87 -4.49 -7.07 2.01
C LEU A 87 -3.12 -6.67 1.43
N TYR A 88 -2.05 -7.16 2.02
CA TYR A 88 -0.69 -6.82 1.60
C TYR A 88 0.30 -7.95 1.85
N ASP A 89 1.14 -8.19 0.86
CA ASP A 89 2.29 -9.11 0.86
C ASP A 89 3.26 -8.62 -0.22
N PHE A 90 4.53 -9.00 -0.15
CA PHE A 90 5.52 -8.86 -1.23
C PHE A 90 5.00 -9.28 -2.63
N ASP A 91 4.26 -10.39 -2.73
CA ASP A 91 3.70 -10.87 -4.00
C ASP A 91 2.51 -10.01 -4.48
N ILE A 92 1.80 -9.36 -3.56
CA ILE A 92 0.61 -8.54 -3.86
C ILE A 92 1.02 -7.08 -4.14
N SER A 93 2.10 -6.62 -3.52
CA SER A 93 2.54 -5.22 -3.54
C SER A 93 3.11 -4.75 -4.88
N GLY A 94 3.48 -5.68 -5.76
CA GLY A 94 4.25 -5.39 -6.98
C GLY A 94 5.73 -5.68 -6.87
N ALA A 95 6.24 -5.99 -5.67
CA ALA A 95 7.68 -6.10 -5.42
C ALA A 95 8.30 -7.37 -6.05
N GLY A 96 7.49 -8.39 -6.30
CA GLY A 96 7.89 -9.65 -6.92
C GLY A 96 7.91 -9.65 -8.46
N LYS A 97 8.29 -8.56 -9.16
CA LYS A 97 8.27 -8.49 -10.65
C LYS A 97 9.11 -9.56 -11.36
N VAL A 98 10.06 -10.17 -10.65
CA VAL A 98 10.83 -11.32 -11.15
C VAL A 98 9.91 -12.53 -11.37
N PHE A 99 8.93 -12.74 -10.48
CA PHE A 99 8.07 -13.92 -10.46
C PHE A 99 6.71 -13.70 -11.14
N PHE A 100 6.14 -12.50 -11.03
CA PHE A 100 4.78 -12.22 -11.49
C PHE A 100 4.71 -11.09 -12.52
N ARG A 101 3.58 -10.98 -13.20
CA ARG A 101 3.26 -9.84 -14.08
C ARG A 101 2.31 -8.90 -13.35
N TYR A 102 2.67 -7.63 -13.31
CA TYR A 102 1.89 -6.58 -12.69
C TYR A 102 1.51 -5.51 -13.71
N SER A 103 0.41 -4.82 -13.48
CA SER A 103 -0.06 -3.77 -14.38
C SER A 103 -0.80 -2.67 -13.64
N TYR A 104 -0.44 -1.42 -13.93
CA TYR A 104 -1.23 -0.25 -13.52
C TYR A 104 -2.44 0.00 -14.43
N GLU A 105 -2.42 -0.54 -15.66
CA GLU A 105 -3.56 -0.48 -16.57
C GLU A 105 -4.72 -1.30 -16.03
N ASP A 106 -5.94 -0.92 -16.38
CA ASP A 106 -7.15 -1.64 -15.98
C ASP A 106 -7.14 -3.07 -16.53
N GLN A 107 -7.17 -4.06 -15.64
CA GLN A 107 -7.19 -5.48 -15.99
C GLN A 107 -8.61 -6.05 -16.06
N ARG A 108 -9.65 -5.27 -15.77
CA ARG A 108 -11.04 -5.75 -15.82
C ARG A 108 -11.42 -6.19 -17.23
N GLY A 109 -12.13 -7.32 -17.33
CA GLY A 109 -12.56 -7.91 -18.59
C GLY A 109 -11.53 -8.87 -19.23
N LEU A 110 -10.31 -8.95 -18.70
CA LEU A 110 -9.39 -10.04 -19.01
C LEU A 110 -9.74 -11.30 -18.20
N PRO A 111 -9.48 -12.51 -18.72
CA PRO A 111 -9.68 -13.74 -17.96
C PRO A 111 -8.62 -13.94 -16.88
N GLU A 112 -9.02 -14.59 -15.78
CA GLU A 112 -8.10 -15.11 -14.76
C GLU A 112 -7.24 -16.23 -15.33
N ALA A 113 -5.98 -16.31 -14.91
CA ALA A 113 -5.07 -17.35 -15.36
C ALA A 113 -5.35 -18.68 -14.65
N PRO A 114 -5.29 -19.83 -15.36
CA PRO A 114 -5.52 -21.14 -14.74
C PRO A 114 -4.41 -21.54 -13.76
N ASP A 115 -3.19 -21.00 -13.94
CA ASP A 115 -2.03 -21.23 -13.09
C ASP A 115 -1.05 -20.05 -13.21
N MET A 116 -0.04 -20.03 -12.32
CA MET A 116 0.97 -18.96 -12.30
C MET A 116 1.86 -18.91 -13.54
N LEU A 117 2.10 -20.05 -14.22
CA LEU A 117 2.96 -20.06 -15.40
C LEU A 117 2.25 -19.37 -16.56
N ALA A 118 0.96 -19.65 -16.74
CA ALA A 118 0.10 -18.99 -17.71
C ALA A 118 0.00 -17.48 -17.41
N GLU A 119 -0.23 -17.09 -16.15
CA GLU A 119 -0.29 -15.67 -15.75
C GLU A 119 0.99 -14.90 -16.09
N ARG A 120 2.13 -15.56 -15.90
CA ARG A 120 3.46 -14.98 -16.10
C ARG A 120 3.84 -14.81 -17.55
N LEU A 121 3.48 -15.78 -18.41
CA LEU A 121 3.98 -15.87 -19.78
C LEU A 121 2.96 -15.41 -20.83
N ASP A 122 1.67 -15.52 -20.56
CA ASP A 122 0.61 -15.21 -21.52
C ASP A 122 -0.10 -13.90 -21.16
N THR A 123 0.10 -12.89 -22.01
CA THR A 123 -0.49 -11.56 -21.85
C THR A 123 -2.00 -11.51 -22.07
N HIS A 124 -2.62 -12.61 -22.53
CA HIS A 124 -4.07 -12.71 -22.69
C HIS A 124 -4.80 -12.72 -21.33
N TYR A 125 -4.20 -13.28 -20.30
CA TYR A 125 -4.77 -13.30 -18.95
C TYR A 125 -4.57 -11.95 -18.25
N ALA A 126 -5.32 -11.71 -17.17
CA ALA A 126 -5.11 -10.56 -16.30
C ALA A 126 -3.71 -10.61 -15.66
N ALA A 127 -2.98 -9.50 -15.68
CA ALA A 127 -1.86 -9.29 -14.77
C ALA A 127 -2.40 -8.96 -13.36
N ILE A 128 -1.56 -9.07 -12.33
CA ILE A 128 -1.90 -8.55 -11.01
C ILE A 128 -2.12 -7.04 -11.10
N GLN A 129 -3.29 -6.57 -10.70
CA GLN A 129 -3.62 -5.15 -10.74
C GLN A 129 -2.86 -4.36 -9.67
N LEU A 130 -2.09 -3.37 -10.12
CA LEU A 130 -1.49 -2.31 -9.29
C LEU A 130 -2.27 -0.99 -9.39
N PRO A 131 -2.14 -0.07 -8.40
CA PRO A 131 -1.56 -0.29 -7.06
C PRO A 131 -2.18 -1.46 -6.30
N ALA A 132 -1.43 -2.02 -5.36
CA ALA A 132 -1.94 -3.05 -4.46
C ALA A 132 -3.16 -2.54 -3.64
N PRO A 133 -3.98 -3.45 -3.08
CA PRO A 133 -5.12 -3.06 -2.26
C PRO A 133 -4.74 -2.06 -1.15
N ASP A 134 -5.55 -1.01 -1.02
CA ASP A 134 -5.34 0.06 -0.04
C ASP A 134 -5.89 -0.34 1.33
N TRP A 135 -5.62 0.50 2.33
CA TRP A 135 -6.24 0.42 3.65
C TRP A 135 -7.74 0.65 3.55
N VAL A 136 -8.52 -0.32 4.03
CA VAL A 136 -9.98 -0.25 4.14
C VAL A 136 -10.36 0.04 5.58
N ARG A 137 -11.03 1.17 5.79
CA ARG A 137 -11.61 1.52 7.09
C ARG A 137 -12.74 0.57 7.43
N GLN A 138 -12.75 0.09 8.67
CA GLN A 138 -13.80 -0.78 9.19
C GLN A 138 -14.89 0.04 9.90
N PRO A 139 -16.15 -0.43 9.89
CA PRO A 139 -17.23 0.22 10.63
C PRO A 139 -16.92 0.35 12.11
N ARG A 140 -17.43 1.42 12.74
CA ARG A 140 -17.30 1.63 14.19
C ARG A 140 -17.97 0.50 14.96
N ILE A 141 -17.32 0.10 16.05
CA ILE A 141 -17.89 -0.84 17.02
C ILE A 141 -18.80 -0.05 17.96
N PRO A 142 -20.07 -0.47 18.19
CA PRO A 142 -21.05 0.35 18.91
C PRO A 142 -20.91 0.32 20.44
N GLY A 143 -19.84 -0.22 21.00
CA GLY A 143 -19.64 -0.30 22.45
C GLY A 143 -18.19 -0.14 22.89
N ALA A 144 -17.89 -0.51 24.12
CA ALA A 144 -16.54 -0.39 24.67
C ALA A 144 -15.63 -1.47 24.07
N ILE A 145 -14.38 -1.10 23.79
CA ILE A 145 -13.36 -1.95 23.18
C ILE A 145 -11.99 -1.73 23.81
N THR A 146 -11.08 -2.66 23.58
CA THR A 146 -9.67 -2.59 23.99
C THR A 146 -8.73 -2.68 22.79
N ASP A 147 -7.43 -2.51 23.03
CA ASP A 147 -6.36 -2.71 22.04
C ASP A 147 -6.12 -4.17 21.64
N ARG A 148 -6.83 -5.13 22.27
CA ARG A 148 -6.68 -6.56 21.99
C ARG A 148 -7.53 -6.96 20.80
N ILE A 149 -6.88 -7.05 19.65
CA ILE A 149 -7.50 -7.40 18.37
C ILE A 149 -6.96 -8.74 17.84
N SER A 150 -7.77 -9.41 17.02
CA SER A 150 -7.33 -10.60 16.30
C SER A 150 -8.08 -10.75 14.98
N VAL A 151 -7.46 -11.40 14.01
CA VAL A 151 -8.07 -11.80 12.74
C VAL A 151 -7.86 -13.28 12.51
N HIS A 152 -8.94 -13.99 12.21
CA HIS A 152 -8.95 -15.43 12.05
C HIS A 152 -9.34 -15.79 10.64
N LYS A 153 -8.69 -16.82 10.09
CA LYS A 153 -9.09 -17.43 8.83
C LYS A 153 -10.30 -18.33 9.04
N THR A 154 -11.33 -18.15 8.20
CA THR A 154 -12.58 -18.90 8.27
C THR A 154 -12.85 -19.73 7.02
N GLY A 155 -12.08 -19.54 5.93
CA GLY A 155 -12.27 -20.28 4.69
C GLY A 155 -11.21 -19.99 3.63
N ILE A 156 -11.56 -20.36 2.38
CA ILE A 156 -10.76 -20.18 1.16
C ILE A 156 -10.76 -18.70 0.75
N GLY A 157 -9.65 -18.24 0.16
CA GLY A 157 -9.50 -16.87 -0.32
C GLY A 157 -9.07 -15.87 0.76
N SER A 158 -8.76 -14.65 0.31
CA SER A 158 -8.32 -13.52 1.15
C SER A 158 -9.44 -12.94 2.02
N ASP A 159 -10.70 -13.02 1.58
CA ASP A 159 -11.83 -12.34 2.24
C ASP A 159 -12.48 -13.17 3.35
N ALA A 160 -12.23 -14.49 3.37
CA ALA A 160 -12.77 -15.41 4.35
C ALA A 160 -12.04 -15.26 5.69
N ARG A 161 -12.25 -14.11 6.34
CA ARG A 161 -11.64 -13.71 7.60
C ARG A 161 -12.70 -13.21 8.58
N GLU A 162 -12.49 -13.49 9.85
CA GLU A 162 -13.27 -12.94 10.96
C GLU A 162 -12.39 -11.99 11.78
N LEU A 163 -12.87 -10.77 11.98
CA LEU A 163 -12.27 -9.77 12.85
C LEU A 163 -12.85 -9.94 14.25
N ARG A 164 -11.99 -9.89 15.27
CA ARG A 164 -12.41 -9.85 16.68
C ARG A 164 -11.71 -8.73 17.42
N VAL A 165 -12.47 -8.03 18.25
CA VAL A 165 -11.97 -6.96 19.13
C VAL A 165 -12.52 -7.19 20.53
N GLU A 166 -11.64 -7.39 21.51
CA GLU A 166 -12.06 -7.52 22.92
C GLU A 166 -12.77 -6.24 23.37
N GLY A 167 -13.81 -6.39 24.19
CA GLY A 167 -14.62 -5.27 24.65
C GLY A 167 -15.69 -5.66 25.65
N SER A 168 -16.65 -4.77 25.83
CA SER A 168 -17.82 -5.02 26.67
C SER A 168 -19.09 -4.38 26.12
N ARG A 169 -20.22 -4.97 26.51
CA ARG A 169 -21.55 -4.50 26.17
C ARG A 169 -22.48 -4.77 27.35
N ASP A 170 -23.23 -3.75 27.77
CA ASP A 170 -24.27 -3.87 28.79
C ASP A 170 -23.78 -4.53 30.10
N GLY A 171 -22.52 -4.27 30.50
CA GLY A 171 -21.89 -4.82 31.70
C GLY A 171 -21.23 -6.20 31.54
N HIS A 172 -21.40 -6.85 30.39
CA HIS A 172 -20.77 -8.13 30.07
C HIS A 172 -19.46 -7.93 29.31
N THR A 173 -18.43 -8.67 29.68
CA THR A 173 -17.15 -8.70 28.96
C THR A 173 -17.16 -9.78 27.89
N GLY A 174 -16.41 -9.55 26.81
CA GLY A 174 -16.42 -10.44 25.65
C GLY A 174 -15.62 -9.87 24.49
N TYR A 175 -16.09 -10.13 23.28
CA TYR A 175 -15.51 -9.55 22.08
C TYR A 175 -16.59 -9.22 21.04
N TRP A 176 -16.31 -8.19 20.26
CA TRP A 176 -17.04 -7.85 19.05
C TRP A 176 -16.47 -8.64 17.90
N ALA A 177 -17.32 -9.25 17.09
CA ALA A 177 -16.93 -10.04 15.93
C ALA A 177 -17.71 -9.64 14.68
N LYS A 178 -17.05 -9.77 13.54
CA LYS A 178 -17.69 -9.73 12.23
C LYS A 178 -16.83 -10.42 11.18
N SER A 179 -17.42 -10.78 10.05
CA SER A 179 -16.63 -11.09 8.84
C SER A 179 -15.95 -9.82 8.30
N LEU A 180 -14.80 -9.97 7.65
CA LEU A 180 -13.98 -8.85 7.14
C LEU A 180 -14.79 -7.82 6.35
N THR A 181 -15.67 -8.30 5.47
CA THR A 181 -16.48 -7.47 4.56
C THR A 181 -17.87 -7.12 5.09
N ALA A 182 -18.28 -7.64 6.25
CA ALA A 182 -19.61 -7.35 6.80
C ALA A 182 -19.71 -5.91 7.35
N GLU A 183 -20.89 -5.29 7.34
CA GLU A 183 -21.04 -3.91 7.84
C GLU A 183 -21.29 -3.81 9.35
N HIS A 184 -21.70 -4.90 9.99
CA HIS A 184 -22.18 -4.91 11.36
C HIS A 184 -21.31 -5.78 12.27
N TRP A 185 -21.27 -5.39 13.54
CA TRP A 185 -20.55 -6.10 14.60
C TRP A 185 -21.53 -6.78 15.54
N ASP A 186 -21.26 -8.05 15.84
CA ASP A 186 -22.00 -8.84 16.82
C ASP A 186 -21.16 -8.96 18.10
N PHE A 187 -21.81 -8.90 19.26
CA PHE A 187 -21.13 -9.07 20.54
C PHE A 187 -21.26 -10.50 21.03
N VAL A 188 -20.14 -11.12 21.37
CA VAL A 188 -20.07 -12.45 21.98
C VAL A 188 -19.60 -12.31 23.41
N ALA A 189 -20.51 -12.52 24.36
CA ALA A 189 -20.19 -12.50 25.78
C ALA A 189 -19.34 -13.71 26.16
N THR A 190 -18.29 -13.49 26.94
CA THR A 190 -17.47 -14.55 27.53
C THR A 190 -17.43 -14.46 29.05
N ASP A 191 -17.81 -13.30 29.60
CA ASP A 191 -17.78 -12.96 31.02
C ASP A 191 -16.41 -13.21 31.68
N GLN A 192 -15.35 -13.23 30.87
CA GLN A 192 -13.96 -13.31 31.33
C GLN A 192 -13.40 -11.91 31.57
N PRO A 193 -12.46 -11.74 32.51
CA PRO A 193 -11.80 -10.44 32.68
C PRO A 193 -11.14 -9.97 31.39
N SER A 194 -11.34 -8.69 31.05
CA SER A 194 -10.63 -8.06 29.93
C SER A 194 -9.13 -7.99 30.21
N ALA A 195 -8.33 -8.27 29.18
CA ALA A 195 -6.87 -8.27 29.29
C ALA A 195 -6.20 -7.12 28.52
N GLY A 196 -6.87 -6.58 27.50
CA GLY A 196 -6.40 -5.43 26.73
C GLY A 196 -6.61 -4.12 27.48
N ARG A 197 -6.01 -3.06 26.95
CA ARG A 197 -6.15 -1.70 27.48
C ARG A 197 -7.38 -1.04 26.85
N PRO A 198 -8.27 -0.43 27.65
CA PRO A 198 -9.44 0.29 27.11
C PRO A 198 -9.04 1.37 26.11
N LEU A 199 -9.82 1.50 25.04
CA LEU A 199 -9.71 2.57 24.04
C LEU A 199 -10.85 3.58 24.19
N GLU A 200 -10.66 4.80 23.67
CA GLU A 200 -11.67 5.86 23.78
C GLU A 200 -12.95 5.57 22.98
N ASN A 201 -12.79 4.97 21.80
CA ASN A 201 -13.84 4.62 20.82
C ASN A 201 -14.98 5.65 20.65
N PRO A 202 -14.67 6.93 20.35
CA PRO A 202 -15.69 7.91 20.01
C PRO A 202 -16.38 7.58 18.68
N ALA A 203 -17.57 8.16 18.45
CA ALA A 203 -18.31 7.95 17.21
C ALA A 203 -17.60 8.57 15.99
N GLU A 204 -16.91 9.69 16.19
CA GLU A 204 -16.20 10.43 15.15
C GLU A 204 -14.99 9.65 14.64
N ASP A 205 -14.65 9.83 13.37
CA ASP A 205 -13.41 9.31 12.78
C ASP A 205 -12.20 10.08 13.30
N ARG A 206 -11.22 9.37 13.86
CA ARG A 206 -9.93 9.90 14.32
C ARG A 206 -8.76 9.14 13.72
N SER A 207 -8.92 8.65 12.49
CA SER A 207 -7.91 7.87 11.77
C SER A 207 -6.67 8.67 11.40
N VAL A 208 -6.78 10.00 11.29
CA VAL A 208 -5.65 10.88 10.99
C VAL A 208 -5.20 11.61 12.26
N ASP A 209 -4.01 11.27 12.72
CA ASP A 209 -3.31 12.01 13.78
C ASP A 209 -2.58 13.20 13.15
N ALA A 210 -3.11 14.39 13.39
CA ALA A 210 -2.54 15.63 12.85
C ALA A 210 -1.19 16.01 13.47
N THR A 211 -0.82 15.42 14.61
CA THR A 211 0.46 15.66 15.28
C THR A 211 1.62 14.95 14.62
N VAL A 212 1.33 13.94 13.79
CA VAL A 212 2.31 13.21 13.00
C VAL A 212 2.63 14.04 11.76
N PRO A 213 3.88 14.51 11.60
CA PRO A 213 4.26 15.23 10.39
C PRO A 213 4.17 14.31 9.18
N ALA A 214 3.87 14.89 8.02
CA ALA A 214 4.09 14.21 6.76
C ALA A 214 5.59 13.87 6.61
N SER A 215 5.90 12.95 5.70
CA SER A 215 7.30 12.68 5.35
C SER A 215 8.01 14.00 5.03
N PRO A 216 9.19 14.26 5.63
CA PRO A 216 9.92 15.49 5.37
C PRO A 216 10.57 15.48 3.99
N TYR A 217 10.39 14.42 3.18
CA TYR A 217 11.19 14.20 2.00
C TYR A 217 10.77 14.89 0.70
N ASP A 218 11.12 16.18 0.61
CA ASP A 218 10.95 16.99 -0.60
C ASP A 218 12.19 16.96 -1.49
N TYR A 219 11.98 16.89 -2.81
CA TYR A 219 13.03 16.92 -3.82
C TYR A 219 12.64 17.83 -4.98
N ARG A 220 13.59 18.63 -5.47
CA ARG A 220 13.39 19.54 -6.60
C ARG A 220 14.60 19.58 -7.52
N GLY A 221 14.36 19.73 -8.81
CA GLY A 221 15.42 19.81 -9.81
C GLY A 221 14.92 20.34 -11.13
N ALA A 222 15.86 20.68 -12.01
CA ALA A 222 15.56 21.19 -13.33
C ALA A 222 16.21 20.31 -14.40
N SER A 223 15.55 20.22 -15.54
CA SER A 223 16.09 19.68 -16.79
C SER A 223 15.94 20.74 -17.88
N ALA A 224 16.45 20.47 -19.07
CA ALA A 224 16.43 21.45 -20.16
C ALA A 224 14.98 21.86 -20.51
N GLY A 225 14.60 23.07 -20.08
CA GLY A 225 13.31 23.70 -20.38
C GLY A 225 12.17 23.42 -19.40
N TRP A 226 12.39 22.67 -18.31
CA TRP A 226 11.35 22.37 -17.32
C TRP A 226 11.95 22.03 -15.95
N SER A 227 11.16 22.12 -14.88
CA SER A 227 11.56 21.68 -13.55
C SER A 227 10.57 20.69 -12.97
N ALA A 228 11.01 19.87 -12.01
CA ALA A 228 10.19 18.90 -11.31
C ALA A 228 10.33 19.03 -9.80
N THR A 229 9.24 18.74 -9.10
CA THR A 229 9.18 18.70 -7.64
C THR A 229 8.40 17.46 -7.20
N VAL A 230 9.01 16.71 -6.29
CA VAL A 230 8.37 15.63 -5.53
C VAL A 230 8.26 16.12 -4.08
N THR A 231 7.08 16.03 -3.49
CA THR A 231 6.82 16.52 -2.13
C THR A 231 6.42 15.36 -1.23
N GLY A 232 7.04 15.27 -0.05
CA GLY A 232 6.73 14.27 0.97
C GLY A 232 6.96 12.83 0.50
N PHE A 233 7.98 12.58 -0.30
CA PHE A 233 8.34 11.23 -0.73
C PHE A 233 8.59 10.33 0.47
N ASP A 234 8.16 9.08 0.41
CA ASP A 234 8.30 8.15 1.53
C ASP A 234 8.42 6.74 0.98
N PRO A 235 9.46 5.98 1.35
CA PRO A 235 9.71 4.66 0.77
C PRO A 235 8.56 3.67 1.02
N ALA A 236 7.74 3.91 2.04
CA ALA A 236 6.64 3.05 2.44
C ALA A 236 5.26 3.61 2.06
N VAL A 237 5.20 4.73 1.31
CA VAL A 237 3.97 5.36 0.83
C VAL A 237 4.04 5.50 -0.69
N SER A 238 3.05 4.92 -1.36
CA SER A 238 2.86 5.07 -2.80
C SER A 238 1.36 5.14 -3.08
N PRO A 239 0.91 5.99 -4.01
CA PRO A 239 1.72 6.90 -4.83
C PRO A 239 2.19 8.18 -4.13
N THR A 240 3.15 8.89 -4.75
CA THR A 240 3.61 10.23 -4.37
C THR A 240 3.31 11.26 -5.48
N PRO A 241 2.85 12.49 -5.16
CA PRO A 241 2.67 13.55 -6.15
C PRO A 241 4.00 14.00 -6.79
N LEU A 242 3.98 14.19 -8.12
CA LEU A 242 5.07 14.78 -8.89
C LEU A 242 4.53 15.98 -9.67
N THR A 243 5.09 17.16 -9.46
CA THR A 243 4.73 18.35 -10.26
C THR A 243 5.84 18.66 -11.24
N VAL A 244 5.48 18.84 -12.51
CA VAL A 244 6.37 19.33 -13.57
C VAL A 244 5.98 20.75 -13.95
N ASP A 245 6.89 21.71 -13.79
CA ASP A 245 6.73 23.09 -14.26
C ASP A 245 7.39 23.24 -15.63
N LEU A 246 6.58 23.53 -16.65
CA LEU A 246 6.99 23.62 -18.05
C LEU A 246 7.31 25.06 -18.47
N GLY A 247 7.40 26.00 -17.52
CA GLY A 247 7.57 27.42 -17.78
C GLY A 247 6.25 28.17 -18.02
N ASP A 248 6.33 29.51 -18.02
CA ASP A 248 5.21 30.42 -18.29
C ASP A 248 3.96 30.18 -17.43
N GLY A 249 4.15 29.65 -16.22
CA GLY A 249 3.07 29.31 -15.29
C GLY A 249 2.31 28.02 -15.63
N VAL A 250 2.75 27.27 -16.64
CA VAL A 250 2.14 25.98 -17.02
C VAL A 250 2.72 24.87 -16.16
N ARG A 251 1.84 24.19 -15.42
CA ARG A 251 2.20 23.05 -14.56
C ARG A 251 1.43 21.80 -14.92
N LEU A 252 2.11 20.67 -14.89
CA LEU A 252 1.57 19.34 -15.09
C LEU A 252 1.71 18.55 -13.78
N GLY A 253 0.57 18.17 -13.20
CA GLY A 253 0.53 17.22 -12.09
C GLY A 253 0.59 15.79 -12.62
N LEU A 254 1.60 15.04 -12.18
CA LEU A 254 1.79 13.61 -12.41
C LEU A 254 1.72 12.87 -11.08
N ILE A 255 1.55 11.56 -11.16
CA ILE A 255 1.57 10.65 -10.02
C ILE A 255 2.77 9.73 -10.19
N LEU A 256 3.65 9.68 -9.18
CA LEU A 256 4.78 8.76 -9.15
C LEU A 256 4.42 7.58 -8.25
N HIS A 257 4.29 6.40 -8.86
CA HIS A 257 4.20 5.15 -8.11
C HIS A 257 5.59 4.57 -7.92
N THR A 258 5.91 4.12 -6.72
CA THR A 258 7.16 3.41 -6.41
C THR A 258 6.88 2.12 -5.67
N VAL A 259 7.63 1.08 -6.01
CA VAL A 259 7.62 -0.22 -5.34
C VAL A 259 9.07 -0.61 -5.05
N ASP A 260 9.35 -0.97 -3.81
CA ASP A 260 10.66 -1.51 -3.42
C ASP A 260 10.71 -2.99 -3.85
N GLY A 261 11.43 -3.27 -4.93
CA GLY A 261 11.47 -4.58 -5.57
C GLY A 261 12.46 -5.54 -4.90
N LEU A 262 12.44 -6.81 -5.30
CA LEU A 262 13.36 -7.83 -4.79
C LEU A 262 14.83 -7.38 -4.82
N ARG A 263 15.51 -7.42 -3.67
CA ARG A 263 16.96 -7.23 -3.56
C ARG A 263 17.59 -8.30 -2.68
N GLN A 264 18.88 -8.59 -2.91
CA GLN A 264 19.64 -9.58 -2.12
C GLN A 264 20.68 -8.91 -1.20
N THR A 265 20.95 -7.63 -1.41
CA THR A 265 21.92 -6.86 -0.63
C THR A 265 21.21 -6.10 0.49
N PRO A 266 21.74 -6.11 1.73
CA PRO A 266 21.18 -5.35 2.84
C PRO A 266 21.07 -3.86 2.56
N GLN A 267 20.08 -3.23 3.20
CA GLN A 267 19.81 -1.80 3.14
C GLN A 267 19.35 -1.32 4.51
N ASP A 268 19.68 -0.07 4.83
CA ASP A 268 19.12 0.58 6.00
C ASP A 268 17.63 0.92 5.80
N SER A 269 16.89 0.92 6.90
CA SER A 269 15.50 1.39 6.97
C SER A 269 15.39 2.86 6.59
N GLY A 270 14.26 3.22 5.98
CA GLY A 270 13.98 4.57 5.51
C GLY A 270 14.89 5.03 4.35
N ILE A 271 15.12 6.33 4.30
CA ILE A 271 15.99 6.99 3.31
C ILE A 271 17.29 7.39 4.00
N THR A 272 18.42 6.98 3.41
CA THR A 272 19.76 7.29 3.90
C THR A 272 20.66 7.73 2.75
N ALA A 273 21.95 7.95 3.01
CA ALA A 273 22.94 8.20 1.96
C ALA A 273 23.17 6.97 1.05
N GLN A 274 22.79 5.76 1.46
CA GLN A 274 22.86 4.56 0.62
C GLN A 274 21.75 4.63 -0.45
N PRO A 275 22.09 4.58 -1.75
CA PRO A 275 21.09 4.58 -2.81
C PRO A 275 20.08 3.44 -2.66
N ARG A 276 18.79 3.77 -2.63
CA ARG A 276 17.68 2.81 -2.71
C ARG A 276 17.07 2.86 -4.10
N HIS A 277 16.89 1.71 -4.72
CA HIS A 277 16.33 1.58 -6.06
C HIS A 277 14.89 1.07 -5.97
N PHE A 278 13.99 1.75 -6.67
CA PHE A 278 12.59 1.39 -6.76
C PHE A 278 12.19 1.14 -8.20
N ASP A 279 11.28 0.19 -8.36
CA ASP A 279 10.47 0.04 -9.56
C ASP A 279 9.45 1.18 -9.60
N GLY A 280 9.63 2.12 -10.51
CA GLY A 280 8.78 3.29 -10.66
C GLY A 280 7.80 3.21 -11.83
N THR A 281 6.66 3.87 -11.70
CA THR A 281 5.73 4.13 -12.82
C THR A 281 5.18 5.53 -12.70
N LEU A 282 5.29 6.32 -13.77
CA LEU A 282 4.68 7.63 -13.92
C LEU A 282 3.27 7.47 -14.46
N GLU A 283 2.29 8.04 -13.77
CA GLU A 283 0.91 8.11 -14.21
C GLU A 283 0.54 9.54 -14.60
N VAL A 284 -0.05 9.68 -15.79
CA VAL A 284 -0.80 10.87 -16.20
C VAL A 284 -2.24 10.72 -15.69
N PRO A 285 -2.74 11.65 -14.84
CA PRO A 285 -4.12 11.60 -14.37
C PRO A 285 -5.12 11.50 -15.53
N SER A 286 -6.17 10.68 -15.34
CA SER A 286 -7.13 10.38 -16.40
C SER A 286 -7.84 11.64 -16.92
N GLU A 287 -8.05 12.62 -16.06
CA GLU A 287 -8.67 13.92 -16.37
C GLU A 287 -7.83 14.71 -17.38
N ILE A 288 -6.49 14.63 -17.26
CA ILE A 288 -5.55 15.30 -18.18
C ILE A 288 -5.58 14.62 -19.54
N LEU A 289 -5.58 13.27 -19.57
CA LEU A 289 -5.66 12.53 -20.82
C LEU A 289 -7.00 12.69 -21.54
N ASN A 290 -8.11 12.63 -20.80
CA ASN A 290 -9.46 12.81 -21.34
C ASN A 290 -9.65 14.22 -21.93
N SER A 291 -8.90 15.20 -21.44
CA SER A 291 -8.91 16.59 -21.93
C SER A 291 -7.66 16.96 -22.74
N LEU A 292 -6.87 15.98 -23.20
CA LEU A 292 -5.54 16.21 -23.76
C LEU A 292 -5.53 17.22 -24.91
N ALA A 293 -6.53 17.18 -25.80
CA ALA A 293 -6.64 18.12 -26.92
C ALA A 293 -6.81 19.59 -26.49
N ALA A 294 -7.43 19.82 -25.31
CA ALA A 294 -7.64 21.15 -24.73
C ALA A 294 -6.48 21.61 -23.84
N GLN A 295 -5.56 20.72 -23.47
CA GLN A 295 -4.39 21.08 -22.66
C GLN A 295 -3.43 22.01 -23.42
N PRO A 296 -2.65 22.86 -22.74
CA PRO A 296 -1.57 23.64 -23.35
C PRO A 296 -0.63 22.80 -24.23
N ALA A 297 -0.09 23.42 -25.29
CA ALA A 297 0.79 22.72 -26.24
C ALA A 297 2.00 22.06 -25.54
N SER A 298 2.59 22.74 -24.56
CA SER A 298 3.71 22.22 -23.77
C SER A 298 3.35 20.95 -22.99
N ILE A 299 2.15 20.86 -22.41
CA ILE A 299 1.68 19.64 -21.72
C ILE A 299 1.53 18.49 -22.72
N ARG A 300 0.89 18.75 -23.87
CA ARG A 300 0.71 17.72 -24.90
C ARG A 300 2.05 17.20 -25.43
N GLU A 301 2.99 18.12 -25.70
CA GLU A 301 4.33 17.78 -26.16
C GLU A 301 5.12 17.01 -25.11
N PHE A 302 5.04 17.40 -23.83
CA PHE A 302 5.70 16.69 -22.73
C PHE A 302 5.17 15.26 -22.61
N ILE A 303 3.86 15.07 -22.60
CA ILE A 303 3.23 13.74 -22.52
C ILE A 303 3.62 12.89 -23.74
N ALA A 304 3.58 13.45 -24.95
CA ALA A 304 3.94 12.71 -26.16
C ALA A 304 5.43 12.32 -26.20
N SER A 305 6.33 13.25 -25.88
CA SER A 305 7.78 13.07 -26.04
C SER A 305 8.46 12.35 -24.87
N ARG A 306 8.00 12.57 -23.64
CA ARG A 306 8.61 12.01 -22.42
C ARG A 306 7.86 10.80 -21.88
N LEU A 307 6.55 10.75 -22.06
CA LEU A 307 5.69 9.66 -21.54
C LEU A 307 5.12 8.77 -22.67
N GLY A 308 5.53 9.02 -23.92
CA GLY A 308 5.12 8.23 -25.09
C GLY A 308 3.62 8.31 -25.39
N GLY A 309 2.92 9.34 -24.90
CA GLY A 309 1.47 9.46 -25.08
C GLY A 309 0.63 8.48 -24.26
N ARG A 310 1.24 7.78 -23.28
CA ARG A 310 0.57 6.74 -22.48
C ARG A 310 0.13 7.28 -21.13
N ARG A 311 -0.85 6.61 -20.51
CA ARG A 311 -1.25 6.86 -19.13
C ARG A 311 -0.16 6.46 -18.16
N PHE A 312 0.36 5.25 -18.30
CA PHE A 312 1.40 4.72 -17.44
C PHE A 312 2.71 4.58 -18.21
N THR A 313 3.80 5.05 -17.61
CA THR A 313 5.16 4.91 -18.15
C THR A 313 6.10 4.42 -17.07
N ASP A 314 6.62 3.22 -17.24
CA ASP A 314 7.59 2.63 -16.32
C ASP A 314 8.92 3.38 -16.33
N THR A 315 9.58 3.44 -15.18
CA THR A 315 10.86 4.13 -14.96
C THR A 315 11.59 3.50 -13.77
N GLY A 316 12.93 3.57 -13.74
CA GLY A 316 13.67 3.40 -12.50
C GLY A 316 13.57 4.67 -11.64
N VAL A 317 13.53 4.49 -10.33
CA VAL A 317 13.67 5.59 -9.35
C VAL A 317 14.78 5.24 -8.38
N THR A 318 15.74 6.15 -8.20
CA THR A 318 16.81 5.98 -7.21
C THR A 318 16.75 7.12 -6.21
N VAL A 319 16.82 6.82 -4.92
CA VAL A 319 16.66 7.80 -3.84
C VAL A 319 17.79 7.69 -2.83
N THR A 320 18.26 8.84 -2.36
CA THR A 320 19.08 9.02 -1.15
C THR A 320 18.49 10.16 -0.31
N ASP A 321 19.07 10.42 0.86
CA ASP A 321 18.74 11.58 1.68
C ASP A 321 19.07 12.93 1.02
N GLY A 322 19.92 12.93 -0.01
CA GLY A 322 20.33 14.11 -0.78
C GLY A 322 19.71 14.25 -2.18
N GLU A 323 19.30 13.14 -2.81
CA GLU A 323 18.90 13.11 -4.22
C GLU A 323 17.75 12.14 -4.49
N LEU A 324 16.85 12.50 -5.42
CA LEU A 324 15.92 11.59 -6.07
C LEU A 324 16.10 11.67 -7.59
N ARG A 325 16.34 10.54 -8.23
CA ARG A 325 16.50 10.42 -9.67
C ARG A 325 15.33 9.68 -10.28
N ILE A 326 14.74 10.24 -11.34
CA ILE A 326 13.69 9.60 -12.15
C ILE A 326 14.29 9.33 -13.53
N GLU A 327 14.65 8.08 -13.79
CA GLU A 327 15.45 7.69 -14.96
C GLU A 327 14.72 7.95 -16.30
N GLY A 328 13.43 7.60 -16.38
CA GLY A 328 12.60 7.78 -17.57
C GLY A 328 12.38 9.24 -17.95
N LEU A 329 12.56 10.17 -17.01
CA LEU A 329 12.54 11.61 -17.28
C LEU A 329 13.96 12.20 -17.46
N GLY A 330 15.01 11.43 -17.18
CA GLY A 330 16.40 11.89 -17.22
C GLY A 330 16.66 13.07 -16.28
N VAL A 331 16.02 13.08 -15.11
CA VAL A 331 16.11 14.21 -14.15
C VAL A 331 16.65 13.77 -12.81
N VAL A 332 17.45 14.66 -12.22
CA VAL A 332 17.99 14.56 -10.87
C VAL A 332 17.39 15.69 -10.04
N LEU A 333 16.73 15.31 -8.94
CA LEU A 333 16.08 16.22 -8.00
C LEU A 333 16.89 16.24 -6.70
N ASN A 334 17.38 17.40 -6.30
CA ASN A 334 18.12 17.57 -5.06
C ASN A 334 17.17 17.79 -3.89
N ARG A 335 17.64 17.44 -2.70
CA ARG A 335 16.93 17.68 -1.44
C ARG A 335 16.48 19.14 -1.31
N GLY A 336 15.18 19.30 -1.05
CA GLY A 336 14.50 20.58 -0.87
C GLY A 336 14.77 21.26 0.46
#